data_AF-A0A351I572-F1
#
_entry.id   AF-A0A351I572-F1
#
_cell.length_a   1.000
_cell.length_b   1.000
_cell.length_c   1.000
_cell.angle_alpha   90.00
_cell.angle_beta   90.00
_cell.angle_gamma   90.00
#
_symmetry.space_group_name_H-M   'P 1'
#
loop_
_entity.id
_entity.type
_entity.pdbx_description
1 polymer ?
#
loop_
_entity_poly.entity_id
_entity_poly.type
_entity_poly.pdbx_seq_one_letter_code
_entity_poly.pdbx_strand_id
1 'polypeptide(L)'
;MDFPASISSAAMMPARRRASARAARPDSPSPSGRVEVFGDPAQEVERVLRAKIAPYVETDGGTVSVQRIDEAAGLVVVSLSGACAGCPSSVVTLKVGIQRALTSALPWVREVVPSEPPREPDFGFKL
;
A
#
# COMPACT_ATOMS: atom_id res chain seq x y z
N MET A 1 -34.10 -53.36 -0.29
CA MET A 1 -34.99 -52.43 -1.01
C MET A 1 -34.22 -51.12 -1.15
N ASP A 2 -33.14 -51.12 -1.93
CA ASP A 2 -33.05 -50.89 -3.38
C ASP A 2 -32.90 -49.40 -3.71
N PHE A 3 -31.69 -49.02 -4.12
CA PHE A 3 -31.33 -47.73 -4.72
C PHE A 3 -31.32 -47.94 -6.22
N PRO A 4 -32.02 -47.11 -7.01
CA PRO A 4 -31.27 -46.39 -8.05
C PRO A 4 -31.74 -44.93 -8.16
N ALA A 5 -30.83 -43.96 -8.09
CA ALA A 5 -30.18 -43.38 -9.26
C ALA A 5 -31.18 -42.98 -10.37
N SER A 6 -31.59 -41.70 -10.39
CA SER A 6 -32.07 -41.06 -11.62
C SER A 6 -31.30 -39.77 -11.87
N ILE A 7 -30.44 -39.93 -12.86
CA ILE A 7 -29.53 -39.02 -13.53
C ILE A 7 -30.23 -38.42 -14.76
N SER A 8 -29.79 -37.22 -15.14
CA SER A 8 -29.65 -36.70 -16.51
C SER A 8 -30.89 -36.32 -17.33
N SER A 9 -30.89 -35.06 -17.81
CA SER A 9 -30.46 -34.74 -19.19
C SER A 9 -30.40 -33.21 -19.35
N ALA A 10 -29.22 -32.63 -19.59
CA ALA A 10 -28.69 -32.31 -20.94
C ALA A 10 -29.50 -31.21 -21.63
N ALA A 11 -28.99 -30.19 -22.31
CA ALA A 11 -27.69 -29.71 -22.78
C ALA A 11 -27.94 -28.20 -23.09
N MET A 12 -27.00 -27.31 -23.38
CA MET A 12 -26.21 -27.22 -24.61
C MET A 12 -25.88 -25.72 -24.75
N MET A 13 -24.61 -25.36 -24.87
CA MET A 13 -24.12 -24.32 -25.80
C MET A 13 -22.61 -24.18 -25.62
N PRO A 14 -21.81 -24.59 -26.63
CA PRO A 14 -20.38 -24.36 -26.64
C PRO A 14 -20.02 -23.02 -27.29
N ALA A 15 -18.86 -22.53 -26.84
CA ALA A 15 -17.88 -21.76 -27.60
C ALA A 15 -18.28 -20.39 -28.16
N ARG A 16 -17.88 -19.31 -27.47
CA ARG A 16 -17.20 -18.19 -28.14
C ARG A 16 -15.99 -17.72 -27.33
N ARG A 17 -14.84 -18.00 -27.92
CA ARG A 17 -13.50 -17.46 -27.58
C ARG A 17 -13.57 -15.94 -27.45
N ARG A 18 -12.90 -15.39 -26.43
CA ARG A 18 -11.83 -14.39 -26.62
C ARG A 18 -10.77 -14.66 -25.55
N ALA A 19 -9.63 -15.15 -26.02
CA ALA A 19 -8.38 -15.07 -25.28
C ALA A 19 -8.14 -13.59 -24.96
N SER A 20 -8.36 -13.20 -23.71
CA SER A 20 -7.95 -11.88 -23.26
C SER A 20 -6.45 -11.92 -23.13
N ALA A 21 -5.82 -11.13 -23.98
CA ALA A 21 -4.39 -10.91 -24.07
C ALA A 21 -3.72 -10.89 -22.69
N ARG A 22 -2.65 -11.69 -22.63
CA ARG A 22 -1.47 -11.55 -21.78
C ARG A 22 -1.16 -10.08 -21.47
N ALA A 23 -1.56 -9.61 -20.30
CA ALA A 23 -0.93 -8.47 -19.66
C ALA A 23 0.08 -9.05 -18.66
N ALA A 24 1.32 -9.20 -19.12
CA ALA A 24 2.44 -9.35 -18.21
C ALA A 24 2.39 -8.20 -17.21
N ARG A 25 2.30 -8.51 -15.91
CA ARG A 25 2.67 -7.57 -14.86
C ARG A 25 4.16 -7.77 -14.60
N PRO A 26 5.05 -6.84 -14.97
CA PRO A 26 6.48 -7.02 -14.84
C PRO A 26 6.97 -6.48 -13.51
N ASP A 27 6.53 -7.01 -12.37
CA ASP A 27 6.98 -6.51 -11.06
C ASP A 27 7.18 -7.66 -10.09
N SER A 28 8.10 -8.57 -10.42
CA SER A 28 8.62 -9.55 -9.45
C SER A 28 10.14 -9.53 -9.51
N PRO A 29 10.80 -8.71 -8.67
CA PRO A 29 12.21 -8.90 -8.42
C PRO A 29 12.35 -10.10 -7.47
N SER A 30 12.78 -11.22 -8.03
CA SER A 30 13.42 -12.30 -7.29
C SER A 30 14.81 -11.83 -6.84
N PRO A 31 15.28 -12.21 -5.64
CA PRO A 31 16.71 -12.51 -5.57
C PRO A 31 17.00 -13.78 -4.79
N SER A 32 17.35 -14.82 -5.55
CA SER A 32 18.31 -15.82 -5.11
C SER A 32 19.67 -15.16 -4.91
N GLY A 33 20.14 -15.08 -3.66
CA GLY A 33 21.55 -15.34 -3.32
C GLY A 33 22.66 -14.51 -3.98
N ARG A 34 22.48 -13.19 -4.12
CA ARG A 34 23.55 -12.15 -4.06
C ARG A 34 22.79 -10.83 -4.04
N VAL A 35 22.87 -10.06 -2.94
CA VAL A 35 22.15 -8.77 -2.86
C VAL A 35 22.89 -7.78 -3.76
N GLU A 36 22.51 -7.77 -5.04
CA GLU A 36 22.89 -6.71 -5.96
C GLU A 36 22.00 -5.50 -5.65
N VAL A 37 22.60 -4.48 -5.03
CA VAL A 37 21.90 -3.26 -4.61
C VAL A 37 21.66 -2.37 -5.83
N PHE A 38 20.66 -2.73 -6.62
CA PHE A 38 19.97 -1.82 -7.54
C PHE A 38 18.48 -2.02 -7.29
N GLY A 39 18.05 -1.59 -6.10
CA GLY A 39 16.65 -1.63 -5.70
C GLY A 39 16.01 -0.30 -6.05
N ASP A 40 14.83 -0.34 -6.68
CA ASP A 40 14.00 0.83 -6.87
C ASP A 40 13.91 1.63 -5.55
N PRO A 41 13.97 2.97 -5.56
CA PRO A 41 13.87 3.79 -4.35
C PRO A 41 12.64 3.44 -3.51
N ALA A 42 11.59 2.91 -4.16
CA ALA A 42 10.38 2.38 -3.56
C ALA A 42 10.63 1.24 -2.59
N GLN A 43 11.45 0.26 -2.95
CA GLN A 43 11.70 -0.88 -2.09
C GLN A 43 12.47 -0.49 -0.84
N GLU A 44 13.39 0.46 -0.97
CA GLU A 44 14.17 0.93 0.18
C GLU A 44 13.30 1.75 1.15
N VAL A 45 12.50 2.68 0.62
CA VAL A 45 11.52 3.43 1.42
C VAL A 45 10.55 2.49 2.13
N GLU A 46 10.02 1.49 1.41
CA GLU A 46 9.08 0.52 1.97
C GLU A 46 9.72 -0.36 3.05
N ARG A 47 10.97 -0.79 2.85
CA ARG A 47 11.74 -1.54 3.86
C ARG A 47 11.90 -0.75 5.15
N VAL A 48 12.28 0.52 5.06
CA VAL A 48 12.46 1.40 6.22
C VAL A 48 11.12 1.64 6.93
N LEU A 49 10.05 1.93 6.17
CA LEU A 49 8.71 2.12 6.73
C LEU A 49 8.22 0.86 7.44
N ARG A 50 8.40 -0.32 6.85
CA ARG A 50 7.98 -1.58 7.47
C ARG A 50 8.78 -1.89 8.73
N ALA A 51 10.07 -1.58 8.75
CA ALA A 51 10.92 -1.84 9.91
C ALA A 51 10.65 -0.87 11.07
N LYS A 52 10.39 0.42 10.78
CA LYS A 52 10.31 1.47 11.81
C LYS A 52 8.91 1.98 12.11
N ILE A 53 7.99 1.96 11.16
CA ILE A 53 6.67 2.61 11.27
C ILE A 53 5.55 1.57 11.40
N ALA A 54 5.57 0.52 10.59
CA ALA A 54 4.54 -0.52 10.61
C ALA A 54 4.23 -1.09 12.01
N PRO A 55 5.19 -1.42 12.89
CA PRO A 55 4.84 -1.97 14.21
C PRO A 55 4.03 -1.00 15.08
N TYR A 56 4.29 0.31 14.96
CA TYR A 56 3.53 1.33 15.70
C TYR A 56 2.14 1.50 15.08
N VAL A 57 2.09 1.64 13.76
CA VAL A 57 0.84 1.86 13.04
C VAL A 57 -0.10 0.65 13.15
N GLU A 58 0.42 -0.58 13.09
CA GLU A 58 -0.37 -1.80 13.28
C GLU A 58 -0.89 -1.94 14.72
N THR A 59 -0.12 -1.51 15.73
CA THR A 59 -0.56 -1.47 17.14
C THR A 59 -1.75 -0.54 17.32
N ASP A 60 -1.74 0.61 16.64
CA ASP A 60 -2.85 1.55 16.61
C ASP A 60 -4.03 1.10 15.71
N GLY A 61 -3.92 -0.02 14.98
CA GLY A 61 -4.95 -0.50 14.06
C GLY A 61 -5.00 0.26 12.73
N GLY A 62 -3.85 0.76 12.28
CA GLY A 62 -3.65 1.43 11.00
C GLY A 62 -2.84 0.63 9.99
N THR A 63 -2.63 1.19 8.81
CA THR A 63 -1.70 0.69 7.80
C THR A 63 -1.07 1.86 7.04
N VAL A 64 0.20 1.74 6.67
CA VAL A 64 0.92 2.70 5.83
C VAL A 64 1.33 2.04 4.52
N SER A 65 1.17 2.75 3.40
CA SER A 65 1.59 2.27 2.08
C SER A 65 2.19 3.41 1.26
N VAL A 66 3.20 3.11 0.45
CA VAL A 66 3.81 4.10 -0.45
C VAL A 66 3.01 4.18 -1.75
N GLN A 67 2.62 5.38 -2.16
CA GLN A 67 1.87 5.61 -3.40
C GLN A 67 2.79 6.09 -4.54
N ARG A 68 3.69 7.01 -4.24
CA ARG A 68 4.57 7.65 -5.22
C ARG A 68 5.86 8.08 -4.55
N ILE A 69 6.96 8.01 -5.29
CA ILE A 69 8.25 8.57 -4.89
C ILE A 69 8.76 9.44 -6.02
N ASP A 70 9.29 10.61 -5.64
CA ASP A 70 10.01 11.53 -6.51
C ASP A 70 11.42 11.70 -5.94
N GLU A 71 12.39 10.99 -6.51
CA GLU A 71 13.80 11.09 -6.09
C GLU A 71 14.42 12.44 -6.46
N ALA A 72 14.00 13.05 -7.56
CA ALA A 72 14.55 14.32 -8.05
C ALA A 72 14.16 15.49 -7.12
N ALA A 73 12.91 15.48 -6.63
CA ALA A 73 12.42 16.43 -5.64
C ALA A 73 12.74 16.01 -4.20
N GLY A 74 12.99 14.72 -3.95
CA GLY A 74 13.11 14.13 -2.61
C GLY A 74 11.75 14.03 -1.90
N LEU A 75 10.66 13.82 -2.65
CA LEU A 75 9.29 13.82 -2.13
C LEU A 75 8.72 12.40 -2.13
N VAL A 76 8.23 11.95 -0.98
CA VAL A 76 7.59 10.64 -0.82
C VAL A 76 6.12 10.83 -0.49
N VAL A 77 5.24 10.27 -1.33
CA VAL A 77 3.80 10.26 -1.11
C VAL A 77 3.39 8.94 -0.47
N VAL A 78 2.79 9.03 0.72
CA VAL A 78 2.31 7.87 1.48
C VAL A 78 0.80 7.93 1.64
N SER A 79 0.15 6.78 1.60
CA SER A 79 -1.23 6.60 2.02
C SER A 79 -1.26 6.05 3.44
N LEU A 80 -2.12 6.62 4.27
CA LEU A 80 -2.36 6.18 5.64
C LEU A 80 -3.80 5.69 5.73
N SER A 81 -3.99 4.49 6.25
CA SER A 81 -5.30 3.83 6.40
C SER A 81 -5.53 3.41 7.84
N GLY A 82 -6.80 3.20 8.22
CA GLY A 82 -7.22 2.74 9.55
C GLY A 82 -7.34 3.85 10.59
N ALA A 83 -7.07 3.54 11.86
CA ALA A 83 -7.29 4.47 12.98
C ALA A 83 -6.56 5.82 12.81
N CYS A 84 -5.38 5.80 12.19
CA CYS A 84 -4.56 6.99 11.96
C CYS A 84 -5.12 7.91 10.86
N ALA A 85 -6.03 7.46 10.00
CA ALA A 85 -6.57 8.26 8.89
C ALA A 85 -7.75 9.14 9.32
N GLY A 86 -8.43 8.81 10.43
CA GLY A 86 -9.67 9.47 10.85
C GLY A 86 -9.49 10.67 11.77
N CYS A 87 -8.31 10.85 12.39
CA CYS A 87 -8.06 11.92 13.34
C CYS A 87 -6.99 12.89 12.81
N PRO A 88 -7.32 14.16 12.53
CA PRO A 88 -6.39 15.10 11.90
C PRO A 88 -5.15 15.38 12.76
N SER A 89 -5.28 15.35 14.09
CA SER A 89 -4.14 15.52 15.00
C SER A 89 -3.17 14.33 14.96
N SER A 90 -3.70 13.11 14.83
CA SER A 90 -2.91 11.88 14.70
C SER A 90 -2.21 11.80 13.35
N VAL A 91 -2.88 12.21 12.26
CA VAL A 91 -2.27 12.26 10.91
C VAL A 91 -1.04 13.16 10.90
N VAL A 92 -1.13 14.37 11.45
CA VAL A 92 -0.01 15.32 11.48
C VAL A 92 1.16 14.76 12.29
N THR A 93 0.88 14.21 13.47
CA THR A 93 1.91 13.62 14.34
C THR A 93 2.61 12.43 13.67
N LEU A 94 1.84 11.55 13.03
CA LEU A 94 2.37 10.38 12.34
C LEU A 94 3.17 10.78 11.10
N LYS A 95 2.71 11.77 10.33
CA LYS A 95 3.45 12.35 9.19
C LYS A 95 4.85 12.81 9.62
N VAL A 96 4.95 13.54 10.74
CA VAL A 96 6.23 14.00 11.27
C VAL A 96 7.10 12.82 11.71
N GLY A 97 6.52 11.80 12.33
CA GLY A 97 7.24 10.57 12.71
C GLY A 97 7.81 9.82 11.51
N ILE A 98 7.00 9.65 10.46
CA ILE A 98 7.39 9.01 9.20
C ILE A 98 8.51 9.81 8.52
N GLN A 99 8.35 11.13 8.43
CA GLN A 99 9.36 12.01 7.84
C GLN A 99 10.70 11.85 8.57
N ARG A 100 10.71 11.89 9.91
CA ARG A 100 11.94 11.71 10.70
C ARG A 100 12.59 10.34 10.49
N ALA A 101 11.78 9.27 10.44
CA ALA A 101 12.27 7.92 10.21
C ALA A 101 12.91 7.77 8.82
N LEU A 102 12.28 8.35 7.80
CA LEU A 102 12.77 8.32 6.43
C LEU A 102 14.00 9.20 6.24
N THR A 103 14.00 10.46 6.71
CA THR A 103 15.16 11.36 6.61
C THR A 103 16.39 10.82 7.35
N SER A 104 16.17 10.03 8.42
CA SER A 104 17.26 9.39 9.18
C SER A 104 17.88 8.20 8.46
N ALA A 105 17.13 7.49 7.62
CA ALA A 105 17.61 6.33 6.87
C ALA A 105 18.06 6.69 5.45
N LEU A 106 17.41 7.67 4.84
CA LEU A 106 17.54 8.07 3.46
C LEU A 106 17.75 9.58 3.37
N PRO A 107 19.00 10.06 3.26
CA PRO A 107 19.31 11.49 3.27
C PRO A 107 18.81 12.23 2.02
N TRP A 108 18.41 11.51 0.97
CA TRP A 108 17.81 12.08 -0.23
C TRP A 108 16.33 12.46 -0.05
N VAL A 109 15.65 11.88 0.95
CA VAL A 109 14.26 12.24 1.28
C VAL A 109 14.24 13.58 1.98
N ARG A 110 13.50 14.55 1.43
CA ARG A 110 13.32 15.89 1.98
C ARG A 110 11.97 16.08 2.61
N GLU A 111 10.92 15.62 1.94
CA GLU A 111 9.55 15.81 2.36
C GLU A 111 8.72 14.54 2.19
N VAL A 112 7.81 14.32 3.15
CA VAL A 112 6.81 13.25 3.07
C VAL A 112 5.44 13.89 3.06
N VAL A 113 4.60 13.52 2.10
CA VAL A 113 3.26 14.08 1.95
C VAL A 113 2.22 12.95 1.99
N PRO A 114 1.15 13.06 2.79
CA PRO A 114 0.05 12.11 2.69
C PRO A 114 -0.68 12.26 1.36
N SER A 115 -1.19 11.17 0.78
CA SER A 115 -1.94 11.20 -0.48
C SER A 115 -3.28 11.93 -0.37
N GLU A 116 -3.85 11.99 0.83
CA GLU A 116 -5.02 12.81 1.14
C GLU A 116 -4.63 13.96 2.07
N PRO A 117 -5.10 15.20 1.80
CA PRO A 117 -4.96 16.28 2.76
C PRO A 117 -5.73 15.94 4.04
N PRO A 118 -5.25 16.39 5.23
CA PRO A 118 -6.01 16.22 6.47
C PRO A 118 -7.38 16.86 6.27
N ARG A 119 -8.44 16.07 6.42
CA ARG A 119 -9.81 16.59 6.38
C ARG A 119 -9.90 17.60 7.52
N GLU A 120 -10.12 18.86 7.18
CA GLU A 120 -10.34 19.87 8.20
C GLU A 120 -11.47 19.38 9.12
N PRO A 121 -11.26 19.37 10.44
CA PRO A 121 -12.37 19.19 11.35
C PRO A 121 -13.30 20.39 11.12
N ASP A 122 -14.50 20.11 10.63
CA ASP A 122 -15.62 21.04 10.71
C ASP A 122 -15.90 21.23 12.20
N PHE A 123 -15.08 22.07 12.85
CA PHE A 123 -15.30 22.52 14.22
C PHE A 123 -16.54 23.39 14.14
N GLY A 124 -17.71 22.72 14.18
CA GLY A 124 -19.01 23.33 14.36
C GLY A 124 -19.06 24.00 15.72
N PHE A 125 -18.35 25.11 15.86
CA PHE A 125 -18.48 26.05 16.96
C PHE A 125 -19.78 26.82 16.72
N LYS A 126 -20.91 26.12 16.85
CA LYS A 126 -22.21 26.76 17.02
C LYS A 126 -22.20 27.38 18.42
N LEU A 127 -21.87 28.68 18.47
CA LEU A 127 -22.24 29.57 19.58
C LEU A 127 -23.77 29.63 19.70
#